data_AF-A0A0M8WZ77-F1
#
_entry.id   AF-A0A0M8WZ77-F1
#
_cell.length_a   1.000
_cell.length_b   1.000
_cell.length_c   1.000
_cell.angle_alpha   90.00
_cell.angle_beta   90.00
_cell.angle_gamma   90.00
#
_symmetry.space_group_name_H-M   'P 1'
#
loop_
_entity.id
_entity.type
_entity.pdbx_description
1 polymer ?
#
loop_
_entity_poly.entity_id
_entity_poly.type
_entity_poly.pdbx_seq_one_letter_code
_entity_poly.pdbx_strand_id
1 'polypeptide(L)'
;MKQQLRSWTLAAALALTAVLVPAEAATARAAQPSCPDGSVCFWSGEGFGGDYWEWTARSGYRDLPPSLHDHVGSFVASTRACFINWDPVEKRDVFNGDWRSRYRGDFGGRMDAVGPGGC
;
A
#
# COMPACT_ATOMS: atom_id res chain seq x y z
N MET A 1 -47.47 55.48 -44.64
CA MET A 1 -46.63 56.10 -43.57
C MET A 1 -46.22 54.99 -42.61
N LYS A 2 -45.02 54.44 -42.81
CA LYS A 2 -43.80 54.59 -41.99
C LYS A 2 -43.88 53.89 -40.62
N GLN A 3 -43.08 52.84 -40.52
CA GLN A 3 -42.98 51.82 -39.47
C GLN A 3 -42.54 52.42 -38.12
N GLN A 4 -43.12 51.91 -37.04
CA GLN A 4 -42.71 52.16 -35.65
C GLN A 4 -41.62 51.15 -35.27
N LEU A 5 -40.42 51.63 -34.95
CA LEU A 5 -39.33 50.83 -34.39
C LEU A 5 -39.70 50.40 -32.97
N ARG A 6 -39.67 49.09 -32.70
CA ARG A 6 -39.68 48.55 -31.33
C ARG A 6 -38.28 48.11 -30.96
N SER A 7 -37.63 48.94 -30.16
CA SER A 7 -36.38 48.66 -29.45
C SER A 7 -36.57 47.47 -28.51
N TRP A 8 -35.75 46.44 -28.67
CA TRP A 8 -35.71 45.29 -27.76
C TRP A 8 -34.44 45.42 -26.91
N THR A 9 -34.61 45.77 -25.64
CA THR A 9 -33.60 45.69 -24.60
C THR A 9 -33.35 44.22 -24.24
N LEU A 10 -32.20 43.68 -24.65
CA LEU A 10 -31.75 42.36 -24.22
C LEU A 10 -30.81 42.54 -23.02
N ALA A 11 -31.36 42.33 -21.82
CA ALA A 11 -30.56 41.97 -20.66
C ALA A 11 -30.23 40.46 -20.77
N ALA A 12 -28.95 40.10 -20.71
CA ALA A 12 -28.54 38.69 -20.70
C ALA A 12 -27.35 38.46 -19.74
N ALA A 13 -27.73 37.97 -18.56
CA ALA A 13 -27.03 37.19 -17.55
C ALA A 13 -25.50 36.98 -17.63
N LEU A 14 -24.80 37.43 -16.59
CA LEU A 14 -23.49 36.94 -16.18
C LEU A 14 -23.63 35.53 -15.58
N ALA A 15 -23.24 34.49 -16.32
CA ALA A 15 -23.14 33.14 -15.77
C ALA A 15 -21.81 32.99 -15.01
N LEU A 16 -21.86 32.90 -13.67
CA LEU A 16 -20.73 32.46 -12.86
C LEU A 16 -20.60 30.93 -12.96
N THR A 17 -19.67 30.44 -13.76
CA THR A 17 -19.21 29.05 -13.69
C THR A 17 -18.29 28.90 -12.48
N ALA A 18 -18.82 28.37 -11.38
CA ALA A 18 -18.01 27.94 -10.24
C ALA A 18 -17.21 26.69 -10.64
N VAL A 19 -15.88 26.84 -10.72
CA VAL A 19 -14.97 25.72 -10.95
C VAL A 19 -14.91 24.89 -9.67
N LEU A 20 -15.56 23.72 -9.68
CA LEU A 20 -15.40 22.73 -8.62
C LEU A 20 -14.03 22.07 -8.80
N VAL A 21 -13.05 22.51 -8.00
CA VAL A 21 -11.76 21.82 -7.87
C VAL A 21 -11.98 20.61 -6.96
N PRO A 22 -11.72 19.37 -7.41
CA PRO A 22 -11.76 18.22 -6.51
C PRO A 22 -10.63 18.36 -5.49
N ALA A 23 -10.98 18.39 -4.21
CA ALA A 23 -10.01 18.30 -3.14
C ALA A 23 -9.50 16.85 -3.09
N GLU A 24 -8.30 16.61 -3.62
CA GLU A 24 -7.59 15.36 -3.39
C GLU A 24 -7.27 15.26 -1.89
N ALA A 25 -8.00 14.40 -1.19
CA ALA A 25 -7.68 14.06 0.19
C ALA A 25 -6.31 13.35 0.20
N ALA A 26 -5.27 14.07 0.61
CA ALA A 26 -3.97 13.46 0.87
C ALA A 26 -4.11 12.45 2.02
N THR A 27 -4.26 11.17 1.69
CA THR A 27 -4.17 10.09 2.68
C THR A 27 -2.78 10.15 3.30
N ALA A 28 -2.72 10.44 4.61
CA ALA A 28 -1.49 10.40 5.37
C ALA A 28 -0.83 9.02 5.20
N ARG A 29 0.45 9.00 4.80
CA ARG A 29 1.24 7.76 4.82
C ARG A 29 1.34 7.29 6.26
N ALA A 30 0.90 6.07 6.55
CA ALA A 30 1.14 5.45 7.85
C ALA A 30 2.66 5.45 8.11
N ALA A 31 3.06 5.97 9.27
CA ALA A 31 4.43 5.86 9.72
C ALA A 31 4.78 4.38 9.93
N GLN A 32 6.01 4.00 9.59
CA GLN A 32 6.50 2.64 9.79
C GLN A 32 6.48 2.29 11.29
N PRO A 33 5.84 1.19 11.71
CA PRO A 33 5.90 0.70 13.09
C PRO A 33 7.30 0.17 13.42
N SER A 34 7.62 0.10 14.71
CA SER A 34 8.79 -0.65 15.18
C SER A 34 8.58 -2.15 14.96
N CYS A 35 9.68 -2.86 14.68
CA CYS A 35 9.72 -4.32 14.70
C CYS A 35 10.92 -4.75 15.57
N PRO A 36 10.77 -5.76 16.46
CA PRO A 36 11.86 -6.19 17.33
C PRO A 36 13.13 -6.56 16.56
N ASP A 37 14.29 -6.23 17.11
CA ASP A 37 15.59 -6.61 16.52
C ASP A 37 15.65 -8.13 16.28
N GLY A 38 16.23 -8.54 15.15
CA GLY A 38 16.30 -9.95 14.81
C GLY A 38 15.01 -10.53 14.22
N SER A 39 14.03 -9.68 13.88
CA SER A 39 12.70 -10.11 13.44
C SER A 39 12.25 -9.47 12.13
N VAL A 40 11.25 -10.08 11.52
CA VAL A 40 10.43 -9.50 10.46
C VAL A 40 8.99 -9.54 10.91
N CYS A 41 8.36 -8.38 10.88
CA CYS A 41 6.98 -8.17 11.28
C CYS A 41 6.13 -8.07 10.02
N PHE A 42 5.10 -8.90 9.94
CA PHE A 42 4.20 -8.97 8.81
C PHE A 42 2.79 -8.55 9.21
N TRP A 43 2.10 -7.92 8.26
CA TRP A 43 0.70 -7.55 8.37
C TRP A 43 -0.05 -8.00 7.12
N SER A 44 -1.28 -8.49 7.29
CA SER A 44 -2.10 -8.93 6.15
C SER A 44 -2.66 -7.76 5.34
N GLY A 45 -2.80 -6.59 5.96
CA GLY A 45 -3.22 -5.35 5.31
C GLY A 45 -2.06 -4.48 4.83
N GLU A 46 -2.36 -3.61 3.85
CA GLU A 46 -1.49 -2.46 3.57
C GLU A 46 -1.52 -1.47 4.76
N GLY A 47 -0.50 -0.63 4.87
CA GLY A 47 -0.41 0.39 5.92
C GLY A 47 -0.20 -0.18 7.32
N PHE A 48 0.31 -1.41 7.43
CA PHE A 48 0.60 -2.10 8.71
C PHE A 48 -0.64 -2.39 9.55
N GLY A 49 -1.77 -2.67 8.89
CA GLY A 49 -3.03 -3.04 9.53
C GLY A 49 -3.42 -4.51 9.30
N GLY A 50 -4.49 -4.95 9.95
CA GLY A 50 -4.97 -6.33 9.84
C GLY A 50 -4.23 -7.30 10.77
N ASP A 51 -4.22 -8.57 10.39
CA ASP A 51 -3.60 -9.63 11.19
C ASP A 51 -2.08 -9.45 11.21
N TYR A 52 -1.50 -9.62 12.40
CA TYR A 52 -0.07 -9.45 12.64
C TYR A 52 0.60 -10.79 12.90
N TRP A 53 1.81 -10.95 12.38
CA TRP A 53 2.69 -12.05 12.77
C TRP A 53 4.15 -11.62 12.77
N GLU A 54 4.86 -12.02 13.82
CA GLU A 54 6.30 -11.85 13.96
C GLU A 54 7.01 -13.15 13.59
N TRP A 55 7.90 -13.07 12.62
CA TRP A 55 8.93 -14.08 12.42
C TRP A 55 10.24 -13.61 13.06
N THR A 56 10.94 -14.51 13.75
CA THR A 56 12.27 -14.23 14.31
C THR A 56 13.32 -15.06 13.60
N ALA A 57 14.52 -14.51 13.35
CA ALA A 57 15.61 -15.23 12.67
C ALA A 57 15.98 -16.56 13.33
N ARG A 58 15.86 -16.64 14.66
CA ARG A 58 16.07 -17.86 15.44
C ARG A 58 15.05 -18.96 15.18
N SER A 59 13.89 -18.63 14.60
CA SER A 59 12.86 -19.61 14.25
C SER A 59 13.22 -20.42 13.00
N GLY A 60 14.28 -20.04 12.27
CA GLY A 60 14.66 -20.67 11.02
C GLY A 60 13.59 -20.49 9.94
N TYR A 61 13.55 -21.40 8.97
CA TYR A 61 12.52 -21.43 7.94
C TYR A 61 11.13 -21.61 8.56
N ARG A 62 10.15 -20.82 8.12
CA ARG A 62 8.74 -20.97 8.47
C ARG A 62 7.86 -20.64 7.27
N ASP A 63 6.88 -21.49 7.02
CA ASP A 63 5.73 -21.11 6.21
C ASP A 63 4.98 -19.97 6.91
N LEU A 64 4.43 -19.05 6.12
CA LEU A 64 3.57 -18.01 6.64
C LEU A 64 2.30 -18.63 7.25
N PRO A 65 1.75 -18.04 8.33
CA PRO A 65 0.47 -18.47 8.86
C PRO A 65 -0.63 -18.24 7.81
N PRO A 66 -1.77 -18.96 7.90
CA PRO A 66 -2.82 -18.90 6.88
C PRO A 66 -3.36 -17.51 6.55
N SER A 67 -3.33 -16.56 7.49
CA SER A 67 -3.76 -15.18 7.26
C SER A 67 -2.79 -14.34 6.42
N LEU A 68 -1.56 -14.83 6.19
CA LEU A 68 -0.48 -14.13 5.50
C LEU A 68 0.06 -14.88 4.28
N HIS A 69 -0.17 -16.18 4.16
CA HIS A 69 0.21 -16.96 2.98
C HIS A 69 -0.51 -16.40 1.74
N ASP A 70 0.23 -15.96 0.72
CA ASP A 70 -0.26 -15.17 -0.44
C ASP A 70 -0.94 -13.82 -0.09
N HIS A 71 -0.82 -13.40 1.17
CA HIS A 71 -1.67 -12.38 1.75
C HIS A 71 -0.91 -11.27 2.50
N VAL A 72 0.41 -11.20 2.41
CA VAL A 72 1.20 -10.15 3.07
C VAL A 72 0.93 -8.79 2.44
N GLY A 73 0.28 -7.91 3.20
CA GLY A 73 -0.04 -6.55 2.78
C GLY A 73 1.06 -5.54 3.05
N SER A 74 1.81 -5.73 4.12
CA SER A 74 2.95 -4.88 4.48
C SER A 74 3.92 -5.59 5.43
N PHE A 75 5.15 -5.10 5.51
CA PHE A 75 6.17 -5.64 6.41
C PHE A 75 7.16 -4.59 6.90
N VAL A 76 7.85 -4.93 8.00
CA VAL A 76 9.05 -4.26 8.51
C VAL A 76 10.08 -5.33 8.86
N ALA A 77 11.32 -5.17 8.38
CA ALA A 77 12.42 -6.07 8.66
C ALA A 77 13.48 -5.39 9.53
N SER A 78 13.75 -5.97 10.70
CA SER A 78 14.83 -5.57 11.61
C SER A 78 15.96 -6.61 11.64
N THR A 79 16.07 -7.41 10.57
CA THR A 79 17.10 -8.42 10.34
C THR A 79 17.13 -8.82 8.86
N ARG A 80 18.15 -9.60 8.45
CA ARG A 80 18.15 -10.20 7.11
C ARG A 80 17.23 -11.42 7.05
N ALA A 81 16.49 -11.52 5.96
CA ALA A 81 15.58 -12.63 5.70
C ALA A 81 15.53 -12.95 4.20
N CYS A 82 15.09 -14.16 3.91
CA CYS A 82 14.76 -14.60 2.57
C CYS A 82 13.25 -14.83 2.47
N PHE A 83 12.56 -14.02 1.67
CA PHE A 83 11.14 -14.23 1.37
C PHE A 83 10.99 -15.17 0.18
N ILE A 84 10.05 -16.11 0.26
CA ILE A 84 9.98 -17.24 -0.67
C ILE A 84 8.54 -17.42 -1.18
N ASN A 85 8.42 -17.63 -2.48
CA ASN A 85 7.27 -18.22 -3.18
C ASN A 85 7.75 -19.56 -3.76
N TRP A 86 6.94 -20.60 -3.73
CA TRP A 86 7.29 -21.93 -4.24
C TRP A 86 6.69 -22.22 -5.61
N ASP A 87 5.64 -21.53 -6.05
CA ASP A 87 5.05 -21.73 -7.38
C ASP A 87 4.68 -20.41 -8.10
N PRO A 88 5.46 -19.97 -9.12
CA PRO A 88 6.78 -20.48 -9.45
C PRO A 88 7.77 -20.14 -8.33
N VAL A 89 8.84 -20.94 -8.21
CA VAL A 89 9.89 -20.66 -7.22
C VAL A 89 10.51 -19.28 -7.50
N GLU A 90 10.30 -18.35 -6.58
CA GLU A 90 10.88 -17.00 -6.58
C GLU A 90 11.30 -16.67 -5.15
N LYS A 91 12.47 -16.04 -5.01
CA LYS A 91 13.02 -15.64 -3.73
C LYS A 91 13.44 -14.18 -3.77
N ARG A 92 13.29 -13.48 -2.64
CA ARG A 92 13.70 -12.09 -2.48
C ARG A 92 14.50 -11.88 -1.22
N ASP A 93 15.70 -11.34 -1.39
CA ASP A 93 16.50 -10.83 -0.30
C ASP A 93 15.76 -9.70 0.40
N VAL A 94 15.85 -9.70 1.72
CA VAL A 94 15.39 -8.63 2.60
C VAL A 94 16.52 -8.24 3.54
N PHE A 95 16.75 -6.95 3.66
CA PHE A 95 17.81 -6.37 4.47
C PHE A 95 17.25 -5.74 5.75
N ASN A 96 18.12 -5.58 6.75
CA ASN A 96 17.75 -4.87 7.96
C ASN A 96 17.42 -3.40 7.64
N GLY A 97 16.26 -2.94 8.09
CA GLY A 97 15.72 -1.62 7.83
C GLY A 97 14.75 -1.57 6.65
N ASP A 98 14.61 -2.66 5.88
CA ASP A 98 13.63 -2.72 4.80
C ASP A 98 12.22 -2.71 5.35
N TRP A 99 11.34 -1.98 4.68
CA TRP A 99 9.91 -2.00 4.96
C TRP A 99 9.12 -1.62 3.71
N ARG A 100 7.89 -2.12 3.63
CA ARG A 100 6.91 -1.67 2.64
C ARG A 100 5.53 -1.62 3.25
N SER A 101 4.90 -0.45 3.18
CA SER A 101 3.51 -0.27 3.60
C SER A 101 2.50 -0.75 2.56
N ARG A 102 2.91 -0.93 1.30
CA ARG A 102 2.07 -1.51 0.24
C ARG A 102 2.86 -2.60 -0.47
N TYR A 103 2.62 -3.84 -0.07
CA TYR A 103 3.36 -5.00 -0.54
C TYR A 103 2.46 -6.07 -1.17
N ARG A 104 1.15 -6.00 -0.93
CA ARG A 104 0.17 -6.97 -1.42
C ARG A 104 0.21 -7.15 -2.93
N GLY A 105 0.31 -6.04 -3.67
CA GLY A 105 0.34 -6.06 -5.14
C GLY A 105 1.69 -6.46 -5.76
N ASP A 106 2.71 -6.73 -4.95
CA ASP A 106 4.04 -7.18 -5.40
C ASP A 106 4.24 -8.65 -4.98
N PHE A 107 5.34 -8.97 -4.31
CA PHE A 107 5.66 -10.32 -3.86
C PHE A 107 4.79 -10.77 -2.69
N GLY A 108 4.29 -9.85 -1.86
CA GLY A 108 3.48 -10.19 -0.69
C GLY A 108 2.17 -10.90 -1.02
N GLY A 109 1.62 -10.68 -2.22
CA GLY A 109 0.43 -11.36 -2.74
C GLY A 109 0.68 -12.78 -3.25
N ARG A 110 1.92 -13.27 -3.18
CA ARG A 110 2.34 -14.63 -3.57
C ARG A 110 3.42 -15.19 -2.64
N MET A 111 3.54 -14.65 -1.43
CA MET A 111 4.61 -15.05 -0.52
C MET A 111 4.12 -16.22 0.32
N ASP A 112 4.90 -17.31 0.32
CA ASP A 112 4.55 -18.55 1.01
C ASP A 112 5.24 -18.68 2.36
N ALA A 113 6.50 -18.23 2.43
CA ALA A 113 7.39 -18.53 3.53
C ALA A 113 8.48 -17.47 3.73
N VAL A 114 9.13 -17.56 4.89
CA VAL A 114 10.28 -16.74 5.26
C VAL A 114 11.37 -17.62 5.87
N GLY A 115 12.63 -17.34 5.51
CA GLY A 115 13.82 -18.02 6.03
C GLY A 115 14.91 -17.07 6.50
N PRO A 116 15.92 -17.57 7.23
CA PRO A 116 17.02 -16.77 7.74
C PRO A 116 18.04 -16.41 6.66
N GLY A 117 18.67 -15.24 6.79
CA GLY A 117 19.83 -14.86 5.97
C GLY A 117 19.46 -14.30 4.59
N GLY A 118 20.32 -14.51 3.60
CA GLY A 118 20.08 -14.11 2.21
C GLY A 118 19.51 -15.26 1.38
N CYS A 119 18.87 -14.88 0.28
CA CYS A 119 18.50 -15.77 -0.81
C CYS A 119 19.64 -15.87 -1.84
#